data_AF-A0A1V4TZK0-F1
#
_entry.id   AF-A0A1V4TZK0-F1
#
_cell.length_a   1.000
_cell.length_b   1.000
_cell.length_c   1.000
_cell.angle_alpha   90.00
_cell.angle_beta   90.00
_cell.angle_gamma   90.00
#
_symmetry.space_group_name_H-M   'P 1'
#
loop_
_entity.id
_entity.type
_entity.pdbx_description
1 polymer ?
#
loop_
_entity_poly.entity_id
_entity_poly.type
_entity_poly.pdbx_seq_one_letter_code
_entity_poly.pdbx_strand_id
1 'polypeptide(L)'
;MTDDDGNLSIDFLVAFTIFMIAFIWVATLVPNLFIGVSSHQIDFDSVAYRTSVILAEDPGAFSTASSTHTRWEFEPNSGKDNIQRFGLAISKETPNVLSEVKVKRFFDNTVFLEEDYRTKAIFGDYPYRFNISLKEEGKDPLFVGDWKIPENYGYIRKQVRIKHFSNATIDKTDVQKFRLNNHDTSSLIQDGNVTEHDFVIQINRSKLLYDNLTTPVINPNFDVAYRIDPRTEEINITIQDFHESPPVGAWVAPRWAKIELGCVTLSQTISDEGEAPTQLPSELYKDYVYHNMVQENPPFELGLDDTLSVIFKPGFFPPSYDRGSIYVKFRFNATTNYDGNPIYGLQYLNTSQSHPWELTYNTTEVTQPVLSNAVMEVKIW
;
A
#
# COMPACT_ATOMS: atom_id res chain seq x y z
N MET A 1 28.77 30.01 -98.95
CA MET A 1 29.26 29.69 -97.60
C MET A 1 28.24 30.24 -96.64
N THR A 2 27.41 29.35 -96.11
CA THR A 2 26.44 29.64 -95.06
C THR A 2 27.18 29.49 -93.72
N ASP A 3 27.25 30.57 -92.96
CA ASP A 3 27.85 30.60 -91.62
C ASP A 3 27.03 29.74 -90.65
N ASP A 4 27.56 28.57 -90.27
CA ASP A 4 26.99 27.69 -89.24
C ASP A 4 27.44 28.08 -87.80
N ASP A 5 28.29 29.09 -87.65
CA ASP A 5 28.87 29.49 -86.36
C ASP A 5 27.86 30.18 -85.42
N GLY A 6 26.75 30.70 -85.94
CA GLY A 6 25.69 31.34 -85.13
C GLY A 6 24.79 30.34 -84.39
N ASN A 7 24.56 29.16 -84.95
CA ASN A 7 23.66 28.14 -84.37
C ASN A 7 24.24 27.50 -83.10
N LEU A 8 25.55 27.29 -83.05
CA LEU A 8 26.21 26.70 -81.88
C LEU A 8 26.07 27.58 -80.62
N SER A 9 26.04 28.91 -80.79
CA SER A 9 25.89 29.87 -79.69
C SER A 9 24.46 29.99 -79.17
N ILE A 10 23.47 29.86 -80.06
CA ILE A 10 22.04 29.93 -79.71
C ILE A 10 21.57 28.64 -79.04
N ASP A 11 22.01 27.48 -79.54
CA ASP A 11 21.63 26.18 -78.96
C ASP A 11 22.23 26.01 -77.55
N PHE A 12 23.46 26.50 -77.33
CA PHE A 12 24.06 26.53 -76.00
C PHE A 12 23.29 27.43 -75.03
N LEU A 13 22.88 28.62 -75.48
CA LEU A 13 22.13 29.56 -74.65
C LEU A 13 20.75 29.01 -74.29
N VAL A 14 20.04 28.42 -75.26
CA VAL A 14 18.74 27.78 -75.02
C VAL A 14 18.89 26.60 -74.06
N ALA A 15 19.87 25.72 -74.28
CA ALA A 15 20.12 24.57 -73.39
C ALA A 15 20.50 25.01 -71.96
N PHE A 16 21.34 26.04 -71.84
CA PHE A 16 21.71 26.60 -70.54
C PHE A 16 20.53 27.24 -69.82
N THR A 17 19.63 27.91 -70.56
CA THR A 17 18.42 28.52 -69.98
C THR A 17 17.45 27.45 -69.48
N ILE A 18 17.24 26.38 -70.26
CA ILE A 18 16.42 25.23 -69.84
C ILE A 18 17.03 24.57 -68.60
N PHE A 19 18.35 24.39 -68.57
CA PHE A 19 19.06 23.85 -67.41
C PHE A 19 18.87 24.74 -66.17
N MET A 20 19.03 26.06 -66.30
CA MET A 20 18.87 26.98 -65.16
C MET A 20 17.44 27.01 -64.64
N ILE A 21 16.43 26.98 -65.52
CA ILE A 21 15.03 26.91 -65.11
C ILE A 21 14.76 25.60 -64.36
N ALA A 22 15.22 24.46 -64.88
CA ALA A 22 15.08 23.16 -64.23
C ALA A 22 15.82 23.11 -62.89
N PHE A 23 17.03 23.68 -62.81
CA PHE A 23 17.82 23.74 -61.59
C PHE A 23 17.16 24.58 -60.51
N ILE A 24 16.62 25.76 -60.86
CA ILE A 24 15.85 26.60 -59.94
C ILE A 24 14.62 25.84 -59.45
N TRP A 25 13.92 25.13 -60.35
CA TRP A 25 12.75 24.33 -59.98
C TRP A 25 13.10 23.23 -58.96
N VAL A 26 14.16 22.46 -59.21
CA VAL A 26 14.65 21.45 -58.25
C VAL A 26 15.10 22.08 -56.93
N ALA A 27 15.88 23.17 -56.99
CA ALA A 27 16.37 23.86 -55.80
C ALA A 27 15.23 24.42 -54.93
N THR A 28 14.11 24.83 -55.53
CA THR A 28 12.91 25.27 -54.79
C THR A 28 12.09 24.12 -54.19
N LEU A 29 12.24 22.89 -54.70
CA LEU A 29 11.56 21.70 -54.18
C LEU A 29 12.35 21.01 -53.05
N VAL A 30 13.67 21.18 -52.99
CA VAL A 30 14.53 20.61 -51.94
C VAL A 30 14.09 21.04 -50.53
N PRO A 31 13.80 22.32 -50.23
CA PRO A 31 13.29 22.75 -48.92
C PRO A 31 11.97 22.08 -48.52
N ASN A 32 11.09 21.80 -49.49
CA ASN A 32 9.79 21.18 -49.23
C ASN A 32 9.91 19.71 -48.79
N LEU A 33 11.02 19.03 -49.12
CA LEU A 33 11.31 17.69 -48.60
C LEU A 33 11.65 17.70 -47.10
N PHE A 34 12.07 18.85 -46.55
CA PHE A 34 12.43 18.99 -45.14
C PHE A 34 11.31 19.53 -44.25
N ILE A 35 10.18 19.97 -44.83
CA ILE A 35 8.99 20.46 -44.11
C ILE A 35 8.32 19.34 -43.27
N GLY A 36 8.57 18.06 -43.59
CA GLY A 36 8.11 16.92 -42.77
C GLY A 36 9.06 16.55 -41.62
N VAL A 37 10.34 16.94 -41.69
CA VAL A 37 11.38 16.52 -40.71
C VAL A 37 11.35 17.40 -39.45
N SER A 38 10.70 18.56 -39.52
CA SER A 38 10.46 19.45 -38.36
C SER A 38 9.24 19.07 -37.52
N SER A 39 8.51 17.99 -37.88
CA SER A 39 7.42 17.44 -37.06
C SER A 39 7.90 16.55 -35.90
N HIS A 40 9.20 16.26 -35.80
CA HIS A 40 9.82 15.63 -34.64
C HIS A 40 10.12 16.62 -33.51
N GLN A 41 9.21 17.57 -33.25
CA GLN A 41 9.04 17.99 -31.86
C GLN A 41 8.39 16.81 -31.16
N ILE A 42 9.24 15.90 -30.69
CA ILE A 42 8.85 14.81 -29.82
C ILE A 42 7.96 15.43 -28.74
N ASP A 43 6.69 15.08 -28.72
CA ASP A 43 5.69 15.72 -27.85
C ASP A 43 5.91 15.23 -26.42
N PHE A 44 6.97 15.75 -25.79
CA PHE A 44 7.39 15.43 -24.43
C PHE A 44 6.27 15.73 -23.45
N ASP A 45 5.47 16.77 -23.70
CA ASP A 45 4.32 17.13 -22.89
C ASP A 45 3.23 16.05 -22.97
N SER A 46 2.94 15.49 -24.16
CA SER A 46 2.00 14.38 -24.29
C SER A 46 2.45 13.12 -23.55
N VAL A 47 3.75 12.83 -23.54
CA VAL A 47 4.31 11.65 -22.86
C VAL A 47 4.29 11.89 -21.36
N ALA A 48 4.67 13.09 -20.90
CA ALA A 48 4.57 13.49 -19.50
C ALA A 48 3.12 13.42 -19.00
N TYR A 49 2.17 13.93 -19.78
CA TYR A 49 0.74 13.88 -19.48
C TYR A 49 0.23 12.44 -19.36
N ARG A 50 0.45 11.59 -20.37
CA ARG A 50 0.00 10.18 -20.34
C ARG A 50 0.60 9.42 -19.16
N THR A 51 1.90 9.58 -18.93
CA THR A 51 2.61 8.99 -17.80
C THR A 51 2.00 9.43 -16.47
N SER A 52 1.78 10.73 -16.28
CA SER A 52 1.19 11.25 -15.05
C SER A 52 -0.25 10.81 -14.84
N VAL A 53 -1.05 10.69 -15.91
CA VAL A 53 -2.44 10.22 -15.81
C VAL A 53 -2.47 8.77 -15.37
N ILE A 54 -1.67 7.91 -16.01
CA ILE A 54 -1.63 6.48 -15.68
C ILE A 54 -1.12 6.27 -14.25
N LEU A 55 -0.04 6.95 -13.85
CA LEU A 55 0.47 6.83 -12.48
C LEU A 55 -0.55 7.29 -11.43
N ALA A 56 -1.32 8.35 -11.70
CA ALA A 56 -2.26 8.91 -10.72
C ALA A 56 -3.64 8.26 -10.69
N GLU A 57 -4.07 7.60 -11.77
CA GLU A 57 -5.45 7.11 -11.93
C GLU A 57 -5.55 5.59 -12.12
N ASP A 58 -4.48 4.92 -12.56
CA ASP A 58 -4.47 3.48 -12.73
C ASP A 58 -3.82 2.80 -11.51
N PRO A 59 -4.36 1.66 -11.03
CA PRO A 59 -3.75 0.90 -9.95
C PRO A 59 -2.52 0.09 -10.39
N GLY A 60 -2.19 0.08 -11.68
CA GLY A 60 -1.11 -0.73 -12.26
C GLY A 60 -1.61 -2.09 -12.75
N ALA A 61 -0.70 -2.83 -13.40
CA ALA A 61 -0.97 -4.14 -13.96
C ALA A 61 0.22 -5.08 -13.76
N PHE A 62 -0.10 -6.36 -13.62
CA PHE A 62 0.86 -7.44 -13.41
C PHE A 62 0.39 -8.70 -14.16
N SER A 63 1.33 -9.60 -14.44
CA SER A 63 1.06 -10.89 -15.07
C SER A 63 0.49 -11.88 -14.06
N THR A 64 -0.78 -12.25 -14.22
CA THR A 64 -1.43 -13.29 -13.39
C THR A 64 -1.01 -14.70 -13.77
N ALA A 65 -0.32 -14.89 -14.90
CA ALA A 65 0.05 -16.22 -15.40
C ALA A 65 1.29 -16.80 -14.70
N SER A 66 2.13 -15.96 -14.09
CA SER A 66 3.45 -16.31 -13.54
C SER A 66 3.65 -15.85 -12.09
N SER A 67 2.66 -15.17 -11.50
CA SER A 67 2.77 -14.60 -10.16
C SER A 67 1.91 -15.35 -9.13
N THR A 68 2.48 -15.58 -7.95
CA THR A 68 1.77 -15.99 -6.74
C THR A 68 1.14 -14.81 -5.99
N HIS A 69 1.40 -13.58 -6.43
CA HIS A 69 0.91 -12.34 -5.86
C HIS A 69 -0.25 -11.78 -6.69
N THR A 70 -1.06 -10.92 -6.08
CA THR A 70 -2.27 -10.39 -6.72
C THR A 70 -2.19 -8.92 -7.09
N ARG A 71 -1.06 -8.26 -6.81
CA ARG A 71 -0.83 -6.86 -7.14
C ARG A 71 0.66 -6.62 -7.36
N TRP A 72 0.99 -5.63 -8.19
CA TRP A 72 2.37 -5.40 -8.63
C TRP A 72 3.29 -4.96 -7.49
N GLU A 73 2.76 -4.22 -6.51
CA GLU A 73 3.53 -3.73 -5.36
C GLU A 73 4.01 -4.86 -4.43
N PHE A 74 3.40 -6.05 -4.54
CA PHE A 74 3.78 -7.24 -3.78
C PHE A 74 4.65 -8.22 -4.57
N GLU A 75 4.98 -7.91 -5.84
CA GLU A 75 5.96 -8.73 -6.56
C GLU A 75 7.32 -8.66 -5.87
N PRO A 76 7.97 -9.81 -5.61
CA PRO A 76 9.31 -9.83 -5.05
C PRO A 76 10.28 -9.19 -6.04
N ASN A 77 11.45 -8.75 -5.56
CA ASN A 77 12.44 -8.10 -6.42
C ASN A 77 12.88 -9.00 -7.59
N SER A 78 12.94 -10.32 -7.37
CA SER A 78 13.22 -11.33 -8.41
C SER A 78 12.08 -11.50 -9.42
N GLY A 79 10.85 -11.09 -9.09
CA GLY A 79 9.65 -11.18 -9.91
C GLY A 79 9.27 -9.87 -10.60
N LYS A 80 10.14 -8.85 -10.61
CA LYS A 80 9.83 -7.53 -11.18
C LYS A 80 9.45 -7.56 -12.66
N ASP A 81 9.81 -8.61 -13.39
CA ASP A 81 9.44 -8.81 -14.81
C ASP A 81 7.96 -9.20 -14.99
N ASN A 82 7.31 -9.69 -13.92
CA ASN A 82 5.87 -9.92 -13.92
C ASN A 82 5.08 -8.60 -13.88
N ILE A 83 5.72 -7.49 -13.51
CA ILE A 83 5.08 -6.17 -13.50
C ILE A 83 4.95 -5.68 -14.93
N GLN A 84 3.71 -5.54 -15.39
CA GLN A 84 3.41 -5.07 -16.74
C GLN A 84 3.37 -3.55 -16.79
N ARG A 85 2.85 -2.92 -15.72
CA ARG A 85 2.63 -1.48 -15.69
C ARG A 85 2.59 -0.94 -14.26
N PHE A 86 3.29 0.16 -14.03
CA PHE A 86 3.17 0.90 -12.78
C PHE A 86 1.91 1.76 -12.77
N GLY A 87 1.28 1.82 -11.61
CA GLY A 87 0.17 2.70 -11.32
C GLY A 87 0.06 2.85 -9.81
N LEU A 88 -0.07 4.09 -9.32
CA LEU A 88 0.03 4.41 -7.90
C LEU A 88 -1.34 4.56 -7.24
N ALA A 89 -2.41 4.66 -8.03
CA ALA A 89 -3.76 4.78 -7.51
C ALA A 89 -4.15 3.53 -6.69
N ILE A 90 -5.01 3.70 -5.69
CA ILE A 90 -5.56 2.58 -4.92
C ILE A 90 -6.39 1.68 -5.85
N SER A 91 -7.36 2.29 -6.54
CA SER A 91 -8.23 1.64 -7.51
C SER A 91 -8.63 2.62 -8.62
N LYS A 92 -9.31 2.11 -9.65
CA LYS A 92 -9.79 2.93 -10.78
C LYS A 92 -10.95 3.86 -10.37
N GLU A 93 -11.64 3.50 -9.30
CA GLU A 93 -12.76 4.25 -8.73
C GLU A 93 -12.30 5.44 -7.89
N THR A 94 -11.01 5.48 -7.51
CA THR A 94 -10.40 6.55 -6.68
C THR A 94 -9.26 7.25 -7.42
N PRO A 95 -9.52 7.92 -8.56
CA PRO A 95 -8.48 8.60 -9.30
C PRO A 95 -7.83 9.69 -8.45
N ASN A 96 -6.51 9.87 -8.59
CA ASN A 96 -5.67 10.79 -7.83
C ASN A 96 -5.54 10.49 -6.33
N VAL A 97 -6.02 9.33 -5.85
CA VAL A 97 -5.75 8.83 -4.50
C VAL A 97 -4.75 7.69 -4.58
N LEU A 98 -3.53 7.95 -4.12
CA LEU A 98 -2.39 7.04 -4.20
C LEU A 98 -2.29 6.16 -2.96
N SER A 99 -1.89 4.91 -3.14
CA SER A 99 -1.55 4.02 -2.03
C SER A 99 -0.15 4.34 -1.50
N GLU A 100 0.01 4.53 -0.19
CA GLU A 100 1.31 4.71 0.45
C GLU A 100 2.27 3.52 0.17
N VAL A 101 1.75 2.29 0.10
CA VAL A 101 2.54 1.09 -0.23
C VAL A 101 3.14 1.20 -1.62
N LYS A 102 2.32 1.58 -2.60
CA LYS A 102 2.73 1.73 -3.99
C LYS A 102 3.73 2.86 -4.15
N VAL A 103 3.51 3.99 -3.46
CA VAL A 103 4.45 5.12 -3.45
C VAL A 103 5.80 4.68 -2.89
N LYS A 104 5.83 4.06 -1.69
CA LYS A 104 7.08 3.57 -1.08
C LYS A 104 7.83 2.61 -2.01
N ARG A 105 7.10 1.66 -2.62
CA ARG A 105 7.67 0.67 -3.54
C ARG A 105 8.19 1.32 -4.83
N PHE A 106 7.44 2.25 -5.41
CA PHE A 106 7.79 2.92 -6.66
C PHE A 106 9.00 3.85 -6.51
N PHE A 107 9.18 4.51 -5.38
CA PHE A 107 10.33 5.42 -5.16
C PHE A 107 11.53 4.73 -4.47
N ASP A 108 11.49 3.41 -4.32
CA ASP A 108 12.61 2.64 -3.77
C ASP A 108 13.69 2.39 -4.83
N ASN A 109 14.73 3.22 -4.78
CA ASN A 109 15.88 3.15 -5.70
C ASN A 109 16.73 1.87 -5.55
N THR A 110 16.46 1.02 -4.54
CA THR A 110 17.13 -0.28 -4.40
C THR A 110 16.42 -1.41 -5.18
N VAL A 111 15.17 -1.19 -5.57
CA VAL A 111 14.30 -2.22 -6.16
C VAL A 111 14.26 -2.13 -7.68
N PHE A 112 14.03 -0.93 -8.21
CA PHE A 112 13.83 -0.70 -9.64
C PHE A 112 14.97 0.09 -10.25
N LEU A 113 15.39 -0.34 -11.44
CA LEU A 113 16.39 0.35 -12.25
C LEU A 113 15.70 1.33 -13.21
N GLU A 114 16.46 2.26 -13.78
CA GLU A 114 15.93 3.24 -14.73
C GLU A 114 15.17 2.59 -15.91
N GLU A 115 15.66 1.45 -16.40
CA GLU A 115 15.04 0.68 -17.48
C GLU A 115 13.66 0.12 -17.09
N ASP A 116 13.46 -0.23 -15.81
CA ASP A 116 12.16 -0.69 -15.33
C ASP A 116 11.11 0.42 -15.47
N TYR A 117 11.46 1.67 -15.15
CA TYR A 117 10.54 2.80 -15.32
C TYR A 117 10.31 3.14 -16.80
N ARG A 118 11.35 3.07 -17.65
CA ARG A 118 11.22 3.31 -19.09
C ARG A 118 10.22 2.36 -19.74
N THR A 119 10.21 1.10 -19.30
CA THR A 119 9.35 0.06 -19.87
C THR A 119 7.98 -0.04 -19.21
N LYS A 120 7.86 0.30 -17.92
CA LYS A 120 6.65 0.05 -17.11
C LYS A 120 5.91 1.32 -16.66
N ALA A 121 6.55 2.50 -16.67
CA ALA A 121 5.94 3.79 -16.30
C ALA A 121 5.88 4.78 -17.47
N ILE A 122 6.86 4.81 -18.37
CA ILE A 122 6.90 5.78 -19.47
C ILE A 122 6.19 5.22 -20.70
N PHE A 123 5.14 5.91 -21.17
CA PHE A 123 4.34 5.46 -22.31
C PHE A 123 4.71 6.22 -23.58
N GLY A 124 5.79 5.79 -24.22
CA GLY A 124 6.20 6.33 -25.51
C GLY A 124 7.12 5.37 -26.28
N ASP A 125 7.26 5.62 -27.58
CA ASP A 125 7.96 4.73 -28.51
C ASP A 125 9.48 4.98 -28.56
N TYR A 126 9.98 5.93 -27.79
CA TYR A 126 11.37 6.36 -27.75
C TYR A 126 11.98 6.16 -26.35
N PRO A 127 13.31 5.99 -26.24
CA PRO A 127 13.97 5.86 -24.94
C PRO A 127 14.12 7.21 -24.24
N TYR A 128 13.00 7.77 -23.79
CA TYR A 128 12.91 9.04 -23.06
C TYR A 128 13.72 9.04 -21.77
N ARG A 129 14.45 10.12 -21.54
CA ARG A 129 14.95 10.43 -20.20
C ARG A 129 13.82 11.09 -19.41
N PHE A 130 13.82 10.88 -18.10
CA PHE A 130 12.71 11.32 -17.27
C PHE A 130 13.14 11.69 -15.87
N ASN A 131 12.31 12.51 -15.22
CA ASN A 131 12.33 12.73 -13.78
C ASN A 131 10.88 12.68 -13.29
N ILE A 132 10.58 11.74 -12.41
CA ILE A 132 9.27 11.65 -11.75
C ILE A 132 9.49 11.98 -10.28
N SER A 133 8.72 12.92 -9.75
CA SER A 133 8.78 13.30 -8.34
C SER A 133 7.41 13.39 -7.70
N LEU A 134 7.37 13.16 -6.39
CA LEU A 134 6.18 13.27 -5.57
C LEU A 134 6.53 14.05 -4.31
N LYS A 135 5.85 15.17 -4.10
CA LYS A 135 6.03 16.01 -2.93
C LYS A 135 4.75 16.00 -2.10
N GLU A 136 4.81 15.35 -0.95
CA GLU A 136 3.77 15.42 0.07
C GLU A 136 3.94 16.70 0.91
N GLU A 137 2.82 17.26 1.37
CA GLU A 137 2.82 18.42 2.24
C GLU A 137 3.63 18.15 3.53
N GLY A 138 4.63 19.01 3.81
CA GLY A 138 5.47 18.90 4.99
C GLY A 138 6.58 17.83 4.94
N LYS A 139 6.76 17.13 3.81
CA LYS A 139 7.84 16.12 3.63
C LYS A 139 8.79 16.50 2.50
N ASP A 140 9.96 15.87 2.52
CA ASP A 140 10.93 15.95 1.43
C ASP A 140 10.39 15.26 0.16
N PRO A 141 10.71 15.79 -1.04
CA PRO A 141 10.24 15.20 -2.28
C PRO A 141 10.91 13.85 -2.54
N LEU A 142 10.10 12.85 -2.91
CA LEU A 142 10.57 11.60 -3.48
C LEU A 142 10.81 11.79 -4.97
N PHE A 143 11.86 11.18 -5.54
CA PHE A 143 12.12 11.25 -6.97
C PHE A 143 12.83 10.00 -7.51
N VAL A 144 12.56 9.71 -8.78
CA VAL A 144 13.22 8.67 -9.58
C VAL A 144 13.59 9.22 -10.95
N GLY A 145 14.58 8.60 -11.59
CA GLY A 145 15.13 9.03 -12.88
C GLY A 145 16.28 10.04 -12.73
N ASP A 146 16.47 10.83 -13.77
CA ASP A 146 17.61 11.75 -13.87
C ASP A 146 17.47 12.95 -12.94
N TRP A 147 18.55 13.29 -12.24
CA TRP A 147 18.62 14.51 -11.42
C TRP A 147 18.95 15.76 -12.26
N LYS A 148 19.62 15.60 -13.40
CA LYS A 148 20.03 16.69 -14.29
C LYS A 148 19.01 16.86 -15.41
N ILE A 149 18.11 17.81 -15.22
CA ILE A 149 17.06 18.15 -16.18
C ILE A 149 17.62 19.16 -17.20
N PRO A 150 17.51 18.92 -18.52
CA PRO A 150 17.94 19.86 -19.55
C PRO A 150 17.00 21.08 -19.63
N GLU A 151 17.33 22.06 -20.48
CA GLU A 151 16.46 23.24 -20.68
C GLU A 151 15.19 22.94 -21.48
N ASN A 152 15.23 21.95 -22.38
CA ASN A 152 14.09 21.53 -23.18
C ASN A 152 13.56 20.19 -22.68
N TYR A 153 12.40 20.21 -22.04
CA TYR A 153 11.67 19.03 -21.55
C TYR A 153 10.18 19.33 -21.52
N GLY A 154 9.37 18.29 -21.66
CA GLY A 154 7.94 18.38 -21.40
C GLY A 154 7.63 18.04 -19.95
N TYR A 155 6.59 18.64 -19.39
CA TYR A 155 6.24 18.40 -17.99
C TYR A 155 4.75 18.53 -17.69
N ILE A 156 4.34 17.85 -16.62
CA ILE A 156 3.00 17.99 -16.05
C ILE A 156 3.08 17.92 -14.53
N ARG A 157 2.20 18.67 -13.87
CA ARG A 157 1.99 18.61 -12.42
C ARG A 157 0.55 18.20 -12.14
N LYS A 158 0.38 17.29 -11.18
CA LYS A 158 -0.94 16.82 -10.78
C LYS A 158 -1.08 16.87 -9.26
N GLN A 159 -2.20 17.41 -8.80
CA GLN A 159 -2.58 17.32 -7.40
C GLN A 159 -3.13 15.92 -7.15
N VAL A 160 -2.57 15.26 -6.14
CA VAL A 160 -2.94 13.91 -5.71
C VAL A 160 -3.07 13.89 -4.20
N ARG A 161 -3.66 12.82 -3.68
CA ARG A 161 -3.71 12.54 -2.24
C ARG A 161 -3.02 11.22 -1.97
N ILE A 162 -2.26 11.12 -0.88
CA ILE A 162 -1.68 9.85 -0.44
C ILE A 162 -2.51 9.33 0.71
N LYS A 163 -2.97 8.10 0.60
CA LYS A 163 -3.67 7.42 1.70
C LYS A 163 -2.67 6.74 2.61
N HIS A 164 -2.73 7.12 3.88
CA HIS A 164 -1.95 6.53 4.96
C HIS A 164 -2.68 5.38 5.64
N PHE A 165 -1.93 4.57 6.40
CA PHE A 165 -2.45 3.41 7.11
C PHE A 165 -3.36 3.80 8.29
N SER A 166 -4.22 2.86 8.67
CA SER A 166 -5.02 2.93 9.89
C SER A 166 -4.28 2.32 11.07
N ASN A 167 -4.47 2.90 12.25
CA ASN A 167 -3.92 2.39 13.50
C ASN A 167 -5.05 2.13 14.49
N ALA A 168 -4.94 1.05 15.27
CA ALA A 168 -5.84 0.75 16.37
C ALA A 168 -5.07 0.73 17.70
N THR A 169 -5.71 1.20 18.76
CA THR A 169 -5.13 1.22 20.10
C THR A 169 -6.10 0.60 21.07
N ILE A 170 -5.67 -0.47 21.73
CA ILE A 170 -6.36 -1.12 22.84
C ILE A 170 -5.75 -0.54 24.12
N ASP A 171 -6.56 0.15 24.90
CA ASP A 171 -6.11 0.83 26.11
C ASP A 171 -6.75 0.23 27.38
N LYS A 172 -6.47 0.84 28.52
CA LYS A 172 -7.03 0.45 29.81
C LYS A 172 -8.57 0.33 29.82
N THR A 173 -9.29 1.14 29.04
CA THR A 173 -10.75 1.09 28.98
C THR A 173 -11.24 -0.21 28.31
N ASP A 174 -10.55 -0.66 27.25
CA ASP A 174 -10.78 -1.97 26.65
C ASP A 174 -10.41 -3.10 27.61
N VAL A 175 -9.30 -2.96 28.33
CA VAL A 175 -8.90 -3.94 29.37
C VAL A 175 -10.02 -4.08 30.41
N GLN A 176 -10.67 -2.99 30.83
CA GLN A 176 -11.82 -3.07 31.74
C GLN A 176 -13.06 -3.71 31.10
N LYS A 177 -13.31 -3.43 29.82
CA LYS A 177 -14.49 -3.90 29.08
C LYS A 177 -14.43 -5.41 28.80
N PHE A 178 -13.25 -5.91 28.47
CA PHE A 178 -13.01 -7.31 28.09
C PHE A 178 -12.31 -8.10 29.20
N ARG A 179 -12.40 -7.68 30.46
CA ARG A 179 -11.79 -8.43 31.57
C ARG A 179 -12.56 -9.71 31.88
N LEU A 180 -11.84 -10.79 32.15
CA LEU A 180 -12.45 -11.98 32.78
C LEU A 180 -12.82 -11.66 34.23
N ASN A 181 -14.11 -11.72 34.58
CA ASN A 181 -14.57 -11.56 35.96
C ASN A 181 -14.45 -12.87 36.74
N ASN A 182 -13.24 -13.22 37.19
CA ASN A 182 -13.07 -14.35 38.11
C ASN A 182 -13.20 -13.87 39.56
N HIS A 183 -14.43 -13.66 40.02
CA HIS A 183 -14.72 -13.04 41.32
C HIS A 183 -14.85 -14.07 42.46
N ASP A 184 -14.93 -15.37 42.19
CA ASP A 184 -15.41 -16.27 43.23
C ASP A 184 -14.30 -16.83 44.14
N THR A 185 -14.29 -16.32 45.37
CA THR A 185 -13.54 -16.89 46.50
C THR A 185 -14.37 -17.89 47.31
N SER A 186 -15.59 -18.23 46.88
CA SER A 186 -16.54 -19.01 47.71
C SER A 186 -17.45 -20.02 46.99
N SER A 187 -17.58 -20.02 45.66
CA SER A 187 -18.45 -20.97 44.96
C SER A 187 -17.71 -22.03 44.15
N LEU A 188 -18.36 -23.18 44.05
CA LEU A 188 -17.97 -24.38 43.29
C LEU A 188 -18.02 -24.17 41.76
N ILE A 189 -18.05 -22.92 41.29
CA ILE A 189 -18.12 -22.55 39.88
C ILE A 189 -16.92 -21.64 39.59
N GLN A 190 -15.88 -22.23 39.01
CA GLN A 190 -14.77 -21.48 38.43
C GLN A 190 -15.20 -20.96 37.06
N ASP A 191 -15.37 -19.64 36.93
CA ASP A 191 -15.62 -19.00 35.64
C ASP A 191 -14.30 -18.91 34.84
N GLY A 192 -13.89 -20.05 34.27
CA GLY A 192 -12.76 -20.14 33.33
C GLY A 192 -11.37 -20.22 33.96
N ASN A 193 -10.36 -20.36 33.08
CA ASN A 193 -8.96 -20.47 33.48
C ASN A 193 -8.41 -19.10 33.93
N VAL A 194 -7.99 -18.99 35.18
CA VAL A 194 -7.40 -17.77 35.78
C VAL A 194 -5.98 -17.49 35.32
N THR A 195 -5.26 -18.50 34.83
CA THR A 195 -3.86 -18.39 34.42
C THR A 195 -3.70 -18.17 32.93
N GLU A 196 -4.69 -18.52 32.11
CA GLU A 196 -4.64 -18.36 30.66
C GLU A 196 -5.80 -17.49 30.20
N HIS A 197 -5.47 -16.33 29.63
CA HIS A 197 -6.43 -15.36 29.13
C HIS A 197 -6.38 -15.33 27.61
N ASP A 198 -7.48 -15.73 26.97
CA ASP A 198 -7.61 -15.78 25.52
C ASP A 198 -8.33 -14.50 25.05
N PHE A 199 -7.61 -13.61 24.36
CA PHE A 199 -8.15 -12.37 23.80
C PHE A 199 -8.18 -12.45 22.27
N VAL A 200 -9.34 -12.18 21.67
CA VAL A 200 -9.54 -12.31 20.23
C VAL A 200 -9.87 -10.95 19.63
N ILE A 201 -9.09 -10.58 18.62
CA ILE A 201 -9.35 -9.44 17.74
C ILE A 201 -9.99 -9.98 16.46
N GLN A 202 -11.10 -9.37 16.06
CA GLN A 202 -11.77 -9.64 14.81
C GLN A 202 -11.57 -8.47 13.83
N ILE A 203 -10.95 -8.77 12.69
CA ILE A 203 -10.82 -7.86 11.55
C ILE A 203 -11.83 -8.34 10.50
N ASN A 204 -13.02 -7.74 10.51
CA ASN A 204 -14.08 -8.11 9.60
C ASN A 204 -13.92 -7.36 8.27
N ARG A 205 -13.43 -8.05 7.23
CA ARG A 205 -13.18 -7.46 5.91
C ARG A 205 -14.46 -6.96 5.26
N SER A 206 -15.53 -7.74 5.37
CA SER A 206 -16.82 -7.37 4.79
C SER A 206 -17.33 -6.05 5.37
N LYS A 207 -17.21 -5.88 6.70
CA LYS A 207 -17.56 -4.63 7.36
C LYS A 207 -16.64 -3.48 6.95
N LEU A 208 -15.34 -3.72 6.93
CA LEU A 208 -14.36 -2.68 6.59
C LEU A 208 -14.49 -2.19 5.14
N LEU A 209 -14.85 -3.07 4.20
CA LEU A 209 -14.90 -2.77 2.77
C LEU A 209 -16.29 -2.41 2.24
N TYR A 210 -17.36 -2.90 2.86
CA TYR A 210 -18.71 -2.83 2.27
C TYR A 210 -19.81 -2.33 3.19
N ASP A 211 -19.58 -2.19 4.50
CA ASP A 211 -20.65 -1.76 5.42
C ASP A 211 -20.89 -0.25 5.36
N ASN A 212 -22.16 0.13 5.55
CA ASN A 212 -22.61 1.52 5.53
C ASN A 212 -22.48 2.11 6.93
N LEU A 213 -21.40 2.85 7.21
CA LEU A 213 -21.21 3.48 8.52
C LEU A 213 -22.26 4.60 8.72
N THR A 214 -22.81 4.71 9.91
CA THR A 214 -23.71 5.82 10.27
C THR A 214 -23.18 6.59 11.50
N THR A 215 -22.81 7.84 11.24
CA THR A 215 -22.66 9.03 12.11
C THR A 215 -21.57 9.14 13.21
N PRO A 216 -20.81 10.28 13.27
CA PRO A 216 -20.77 11.36 12.28
C PRO A 216 -19.72 11.04 11.20
N VAL A 217 -20.21 10.64 10.02
CA VAL A 217 -19.52 10.77 8.74
C VAL A 217 -20.50 11.54 7.86
N ILE A 218 -20.18 12.80 7.55
CA ILE A 218 -21.05 13.70 6.78
C ILE A 218 -20.72 13.53 5.29
N ASN A 219 -21.03 12.38 4.68
CA ASN A 219 -21.31 12.27 3.24
C ASN A 219 -21.95 10.89 2.92
N PRO A 220 -23.00 10.78 2.07
CA PRO A 220 -23.88 9.61 2.03
C PRO A 220 -23.36 8.35 1.33
N ASN A 221 -22.07 8.23 1.00
CA ASN A 221 -21.48 7.03 0.40
C ASN A 221 -19.98 7.03 0.67
N PHE A 222 -19.52 6.25 1.65
CA PHE A 222 -18.11 6.02 1.98
C PHE A 222 -17.22 5.98 0.74
N ASP A 223 -16.46 7.05 0.54
CA ASP A 223 -15.52 7.16 -0.58
C ASP A 223 -14.55 5.97 -0.47
N VAL A 224 -14.47 5.20 -1.55
CA VAL A 224 -13.63 4.01 -1.67
C VAL A 224 -12.18 4.32 -1.25
N ALA A 225 -11.78 5.59 -1.36
CA ALA A 225 -10.51 6.13 -0.92
C ALA A 225 -10.19 5.91 0.58
N TYR A 226 -11.18 5.84 1.47
CA TYR A 226 -10.95 5.74 2.92
C TYR A 226 -11.10 4.32 3.47
N ARG A 227 -11.48 3.35 2.64
CA ARG A 227 -11.78 2.00 3.10
C ARG A 227 -10.54 1.22 3.49
N ILE A 228 -10.46 0.70 4.70
CA ILE A 228 -9.36 -0.14 5.16
C ILE A 228 -9.46 -1.50 4.45
N ASP A 229 -8.51 -1.83 3.59
CA ASP A 229 -8.35 -3.16 3.00
C ASP A 229 -7.17 -3.88 3.65
N PRO A 230 -7.42 -4.82 4.59
CA PRO A 230 -6.36 -5.58 5.27
C PRO A 230 -5.39 -6.29 4.33
N ARG A 231 -5.78 -6.57 3.09
CA ARG A 231 -4.93 -7.29 2.13
C ARG A 231 -3.87 -6.38 1.53
N THR A 232 -4.16 -5.08 1.43
CA THR A 232 -3.26 -4.12 0.76
C THR A 232 -2.64 -3.10 1.68
N GLU A 233 -3.17 -2.95 2.88
CA GLU A 233 -2.78 -1.90 3.81
C GLU A 233 -2.13 -2.51 5.03
N GLU A 234 -1.23 -1.73 5.64
CA GLU A 234 -0.68 -2.10 6.94
C GLU A 234 -1.78 -1.94 7.99
N ILE A 235 -1.91 -2.93 8.87
CA ILE A 235 -2.75 -2.83 10.06
C ILE A 235 -1.85 -2.87 11.27
N ASN A 236 -1.80 -1.77 12.00
CA ASN A 236 -1.10 -1.70 13.28
C ASN A 236 -2.10 -1.68 14.42
N ILE A 237 -1.97 -2.62 15.35
CA ILE A 237 -2.78 -2.72 16.56
C ILE A 237 -1.84 -2.67 17.75
N THR A 238 -1.96 -1.63 18.57
CA THR A 238 -1.14 -1.45 19.77
C THR A 238 -1.98 -1.72 21.01
N ILE A 239 -1.53 -2.65 21.85
CA ILE A 239 -2.04 -2.83 23.22
C ILE A 239 -1.15 -2.00 24.13
N GLN A 240 -1.72 -0.96 24.73
CA GLN A 240 -1.10 -0.15 25.77
C GLN A 240 -1.32 -0.78 27.15
N ASP A 241 -0.48 -0.41 28.11
CA ASP A 241 -0.54 -0.91 29.48
C ASP A 241 -0.54 -2.45 29.53
N PHE A 242 0.30 -3.07 28.69
CA PHE A 242 0.32 -4.51 28.41
C PHE A 242 0.44 -5.37 29.68
N HIS A 243 1.21 -4.93 30.67
CA HIS A 243 1.42 -5.60 31.93
C HIS A 243 0.42 -5.17 33.01
N GLU A 244 -0.46 -4.20 32.74
CA GLU A 244 -1.47 -3.77 33.72
C GLU A 244 -2.66 -4.74 33.77
N SER A 245 -2.85 -5.36 34.94
CA SER A 245 -4.03 -6.16 35.26
C SER A 245 -5.00 -5.33 36.13
N PRO A 246 -6.27 -5.15 35.71
CA PRO A 246 -7.30 -4.55 36.54
C PRO A 246 -7.34 -5.10 37.96
N PRO A 247 -7.34 -4.26 39.01
CA PRO A 247 -7.55 -4.74 40.37
C PRO A 247 -9.00 -5.19 40.56
N VAL A 248 -9.21 -6.32 41.25
CA VAL A 248 -10.52 -6.71 41.79
C VAL A 248 -10.95 -5.66 42.81
N GLY A 249 -12.25 -5.33 42.84
CA GLY A 249 -12.81 -4.31 43.72
C GLY A 249 -12.30 -4.37 45.17
N ALA A 250 -11.66 -3.27 45.60
CA ALA A 250 -11.36 -2.76 46.94
C ALA A 250 -10.82 -3.66 48.09
N TRP A 251 -10.81 -5.00 48.02
CA TRP A 251 -10.47 -5.83 49.20
C TRP A 251 -9.33 -6.82 49.04
N VAL A 252 -8.90 -7.15 47.82
CA VAL A 252 -7.70 -7.97 47.59
C VAL A 252 -7.04 -7.52 46.29
N ALA A 253 -5.97 -6.74 46.37
CA ALA A 253 -5.18 -6.38 45.20
C ALA A 253 -3.99 -7.35 45.09
N PRO A 254 -3.94 -8.26 44.10
CA PRO A 254 -2.67 -8.83 43.72
C PRO A 254 -1.95 -7.80 42.84
N ARG A 255 -1.25 -6.86 43.47
CA ARG A 255 -0.36 -5.87 42.80
C ARG A 255 0.90 -6.52 42.18
N TRP A 256 0.86 -7.80 41.86
CA TRP A 256 2.05 -8.64 41.59
C TRP A 256 1.75 -9.79 40.63
N ALA A 257 0.82 -9.56 39.69
CA ALA A 257 0.60 -10.44 38.55
C ALA A 257 1.59 -10.08 37.43
N LYS A 258 2.26 -11.08 36.88
CA LYS A 258 3.08 -10.98 35.68
C LYS A 258 2.26 -11.52 34.51
N ILE A 259 2.02 -10.68 33.52
CA ILE A 259 1.37 -11.06 32.25
C ILE A 259 2.45 -11.27 31.20
N GLU A 260 2.42 -12.44 30.56
CA GLU A 260 3.29 -12.79 29.44
C GLU A 260 2.46 -13.22 28.24
N LEU A 261 2.89 -12.88 27.03
CA LEU A 261 2.30 -13.41 25.81
C LEU A 261 2.78 -14.85 25.59
N GLY A 262 1.88 -15.81 25.72
CA GLY A 262 2.17 -17.23 25.53
C GLY A 262 2.20 -17.63 24.05
N CYS A 263 1.13 -17.33 23.31
CA CYS A 263 1.10 -17.58 21.86
C CYS A 263 0.11 -16.67 21.13
N VAL A 264 0.29 -16.56 19.81
CA VAL A 264 -0.63 -15.89 18.89
C VAL A 264 -1.09 -16.89 17.84
N THR A 265 -2.39 -17.00 17.63
CA THR A 265 -2.99 -17.88 16.62
C THR A 265 -3.81 -17.05 15.64
N LEU A 266 -3.62 -17.29 14.35
CA LEU A 266 -4.35 -16.65 13.26
C LEU A 266 -5.33 -17.64 12.64
N SER A 267 -6.56 -17.19 12.45
CA SER A 267 -7.57 -17.95 11.72
C SER A 267 -8.45 -17.02 10.90
N GLN A 268 -9.11 -17.54 9.87
CA GLN A 268 -10.01 -16.76 9.03
C GLN A 268 -11.30 -17.52 8.75
N THR A 269 -12.40 -16.80 8.56
CA THR A 269 -13.60 -17.32 7.93
C THR A 269 -13.69 -16.84 6.49
N ILE A 270 -14.19 -17.71 5.61
CA ILE A 270 -14.29 -17.46 4.17
C ILE A 270 -15.62 -16.75 3.83
N SER A 271 -16.61 -16.85 4.71
CA SER A 271 -17.92 -16.21 4.58
C SER A 271 -18.30 -15.43 5.84
N ASP A 272 -19.31 -14.57 5.70
CA ASP A 272 -19.99 -13.92 6.83
C ASP A 272 -20.99 -14.87 7.52
N GLU A 273 -21.24 -16.05 6.94
CA GLU A 273 -22.25 -17.01 7.37
C GLU A 273 -21.59 -18.27 7.96
N GLY A 274 -21.49 -18.32 9.29
CA GLY A 274 -21.47 -19.55 10.10
C GLY A 274 -20.39 -20.61 9.84
N GLU A 275 -19.50 -20.42 8.87
CA GLU A 275 -18.40 -21.35 8.61
C GLU A 275 -17.40 -21.33 9.76
N ALA A 276 -16.94 -22.51 10.16
CA ALA A 276 -15.92 -22.61 11.19
C ALA A 276 -14.63 -21.91 10.71
N PRO A 277 -13.99 -21.10 11.57
CA PRO A 277 -12.74 -20.44 11.20
C PRO A 277 -11.71 -21.49 10.82
N THR A 278 -11.17 -21.37 9.61
CA THR A 278 -10.09 -22.21 9.12
C THR A 278 -8.78 -21.58 9.56
N GLN A 279 -7.87 -22.38 10.14
CA GLN A 279 -6.52 -21.91 10.40
C GLN A 279 -5.84 -21.55 9.09
N LEU A 280 -5.21 -20.38 9.06
CA LEU A 280 -4.47 -19.92 7.90
C LEU A 280 -3.26 -20.85 7.65
N PRO A 281 -2.99 -21.25 6.38
CA PRO A 281 -2.05 -22.33 6.08
C PRO A 281 -0.62 -22.01 6.52
N SER A 282 -0.08 -22.85 7.41
CA SER A 282 1.22 -22.67 8.11
C SER A 282 2.43 -22.33 7.22
N GLU A 283 2.47 -22.78 5.97
CA GLU A 283 3.60 -22.59 5.05
C GLU A 283 3.80 -21.12 4.61
N LEU A 284 2.72 -20.35 4.41
CA LEU A 284 2.79 -18.92 4.03
C LEU A 284 3.20 -18.01 5.20
N TYR A 285 3.08 -18.53 6.43
CA TYR A 285 3.31 -17.81 7.67
C TYR A 285 4.51 -18.37 8.45
N LYS A 286 5.33 -19.25 7.84
CA LYS A 286 6.49 -19.89 8.49
C LYS A 286 7.47 -18.89 9.10
N ASP A 287 7.67 -17.75 8.43
CA ASP A 287 8.54 -16.67 8.90
C ASP A 287 7.96 -15.94 10.14
N TYR A 288 6.67 -16.16 10.45
CA TYR A 288 5.87 -15.43 11.45
C TYR A 288 5.29 -16.33 12.58
N VAL A 289 5.84 -17.53 12.81
CA VAL A 289 5.37 -18.49 13.84
C VAL A 289 6.35 -18.54 15.03
N TYR A 290 5.81 -18.62 16.25
CA TYR A 290 6.59 -18.96 17.45
C TYR A 290 6.55 -20.46 17.73
N HIS A 291 7.70 -21.01 18.10
CA HIS A 291 7.82 -22.27 18.84
C HIS A 291 8.63 -22.00 20.11
N ASN A 292 8.06 -22.31 21.28
CA ASN A 292 8.75 -22.29 22.57
C ASN A 292 9.59 -21.02 22.86
N MET A 293 9.01 -19.83 22.63
CA MET A 293 9.64 -18.54 22.96
C MET A 293 10.91 -18.18 22.16
N VAL A 294 11.21 -18.87 21.04
CA VAL A 294 12.30 -18.48 20.13
C VAL A 294 11.70 -17.89 18.84
N GLN A 295 12.21 -16.72 18.45
CA GLN A 295 11.69 -15.79 17.45
C GLN A 295 12.52 -15.87 16.16
N GLU A 296 11.89 -15.97 14.99
CA GLU A 296 12.57 -15.76 13.70
C GLU A 296 12.11 -14.47 12.97
N ASN A 297 10.82 -14.10 12.93
CA ASN A 297 10.36 -12.75 12.51
C ASN A 297 8.84 -12.49 12.77
N PRO A 298 8.41 -12.02 13.94
CA PRO A 298 7.00 -11.98 14.31
C PRO A 298 6.29 -10.75 13.74
N PRO A 299 4.95 -10.80 13.52
CA PRO A 299 4.17 -9.64 13.09
C PRO A 299 3.92 -8.68 14.25
N PHE A 300 4.74 -8.67 15.31
CA PHE A 300 4.58 -7.79 16.45
C PHE A 300 5.92 -7.43 17.08
N GLU A 301 6.02 -6.21 17.57
CA GLU A 301 7.14 -5.68 18.33
C GLU A 301 6.69 -5.53 19.79
N LEU A 302 7.41 -6.20 20.70
CA LEU A 302 7.31 -5.90 22.13
C LEU A 302 8.11 -4.62 22.37
N GLY A 303 7.40 -3.52 22.64
CA GLY A 303 8.01 -2.25 22.99
C GLY A 303 8.71 -2.33 24.35
N LEU A 304 9.68 -1.43 24.56
CA LEU A 304 10.42 -1.30 25.82
C LEU A 304 9.54 -0.77 26.97
N ASP A 305 8.41 -0.11 26.65
CA ASP A 305 7.61 0.70 27.56
C ASP A 305 6.17 0.17 27.76
N ASP A 306 6.02 -1.12 28.04
CA ASP A 306 4.71 -1.73 28.36
C ASP A 306 3.67 -1.69 27.22
N THR A 307 4.16 -1.69 25.99
CA THR A 307 3.32 -1.70 24.78
C THR A 307 3.59 -2.93 23.94
N LEU A 308 2.53 -3.62 23.51
CA LEU A 308 2.60 -4.69 22.52
C LEU A 308 2.01 -4.20 21.20
N SER A 309 2.84 -3.99 20.18
CA SER A 309 2.39 -3.53 18.86
C SER A 309 2.39 -4.66 17.86
N VAL A 310 1.24 -4.94 17.25
CA VAL A 310 1.03 -6.00 16.26
C VAL A 310 0.83 -5.35 14.90
N ILE A 311 1.80 -5.54 14.01
CA ILE A 311 1.89 -4.93 12.69
C ILE A 311 1.75 -6.02 11.62
N PHE A 312 0.59 -6.02 10.96
CA PHE A 312 0.37 -6.82 9.76
C PHE A 312 0.79 -6.01 8.54
N LYS A 313 1.87 -6.44 7.88
CA LYS A 313 2.37 -5.75 6.69
C LYS A 313 1.41 -5.88 5.50
N PRO A 314 1.42 -4.91 4.57
CA PRO A 314 0.71 -5.04 3.29
C PRO A 314 1.02 -6.37 2.59
N GLY A 315 -0.01 -7.05 2.07
CA GLY A 315 0.14 -8.35 1.43
C GLY A 315 0.20 -9.55 2.38
N PHE A 316 0.17 -9.34 3.70
CA PHE A 316 0.18 -10.42 4.70
C PHE A 316 -1.05 -11.33 4.61
N PHE A 317 -2.24 -10.75 4.43
CA PHE A 317 -3.47 -11.53 4.34
C PHE A 317 -3.73 -12.01 2.90
N PRO A 318 -4.12 -13.29 2.72
CA PRO A 318 -4.24 -13.86 1.39
C PRO A 318 -5.38 -13.20 0.61
N PRO A 319 -5.20 -13.05 -0.71
CA PRO A 319 -6.15 -12.32 -1.54
C PRO A 319 -7.38 -13.13 -1.94
N SER A 320 -7.37 -14.45 -1.73
CA SER A 320 -8.38 -15.40 -2.22
C SER A 320 -9.78 -15.24 -1.61
N TYR A 321 -9.96 -14.34 -0.64
CA TYR A 321 -11.22 -14.15 0.06
C TYR A 321 -11.53 -12.65 0.20
N ASP A 322 -12.51 -12.18 -0.58
CA ASP A 322 -13.00 -10.79 -0.52
C ASP A 322 -13.91 -10.53 0.69
N ARG A 323 -14.38 -11.60 1.36
CA ARG A 323 -15.36 -11.56 2.45
C ARG A 323 -14.91 -12.35 3.66
N GLY A 324 -15.63 -12.20 4.77
CA GLY A 324 -15.39 -12.89 6.02
C GLY A 324 -14.46 -12.13 6.96
N SER A 325 -14.09 -12.80 8.05
CA SER A 325 -13.35 -12.20 9.16
C SER A 325 -12.02 -12.88 9.40
N ILE A 326 -11.00 -12.10 9.72
CA ILE A 326 -9.74 -12.58 10.25
C ILE A 326 -9.81 -12.47 11.77
N TYR A 327 -9.41 -13.53 12.46
CA TYR A 327 -9.33 -13.59 13.91
C TYR A 327 -7.88 -13.73 14.33
N VAL A 328 -7.43 -12.79 15.15
CA VAL A 328 -6.12 -12.80 15.79
C VAL A 328 -6.35 -13.11 17.26
N LYS A 329 -5.99 -14.33 17.67
CA LYS A 329 -6.14 -14.80 19.04
C LYS A 329 -4.81 -14.69 19.77
N PHE A 330 -4.77 -13.90 20.83
CA PHE A 330 -3.67 -13.81 21.77
C PHE A 330 -3.99 -14.69 22.98
N ARG A 331 -3.03 -15.50 23.40
CA ARG A 331 -3.07 -16.22 24.67
C ARG A 331 -2.07 -15.60 25.61
N PHE A 332 -2.56 -15.03 26.69
CA PHE A 332 -1.74 -14.46 27.75
C PHE A 332 -1.66 -15.43 28.93
N ASN A 333 -0.45 -15.65 29.42
CA ASN A 333 -0.17 -16.41 30.62
C ASN A 333 0.01 -15.44 31.78
N ALA A 334 -0.86 -15.56 32.77
CA ALA A 334 -0.85 -14.76 33.97
C ALA A 334 -0.26 -15.60 35.11
N THR A 335 0.84 -15.12 35.69
CA THR A 335 1.50 -15.75 36.84
C THR A 335 1.56 -14.78 38.01
N THR A 336 1.67 -15.31 39.22
CA THR A 336 1.80 -14.49 40.43
C THR A 336 3.04 -14.88 41.20
N ASN A 337 3.75 -13.91 41.77
CA ASN A 337 4.95 -14.16 42.58
C ASN A 337 4.66 -14.62 44.02
N TYR A 338 3.43 -15.03 44.34
CA TYR A 338 3.06 -15.42 45.70
C TYR A 338 3.04 -16.94 45.83
N ASP A 339 4.04 -17.45 46.54
CA ASP A 339 4.23 -18.87 46.78
C ASP A 339 3.04 -19.47 47.53
N GLY A 340 2.32 -20.37 46.85
CA GLY A 340 1.50 -21.40 47.51
C GLY A 340 0.02 -21.12 47.73
N ASN A 341 -0.54 -19.97 47.29
CA ASN A 341 -1.98 -19.76 47.29
C ASN A 341 -2.56 -19.79 45.87
N PRO A 342 -3.76 -20.35 45.69
CA PRO A 342 -4.44 -20.38 44.39
C PRO A 342 -4.63 -18.98 43.78
N ILE A 343 -4.42 -18.92 42.47
CA ILE A 343 -4.43 -17.72 41.62
C ILE A 343 -5.88 -17.23 41.48
N TYR A 344 -6.45 -16.64 42.52
CA TYR A 344 -7.79 -16.07 42.47
C TYR A 344 -7.74 -14.58 42.15
N GLY A 345 -8.60 -14.12 41.24
CA GLY A 345 -8.82 -12.69 40.98
C GLY A 345 -7.88 -12.02 39.99
N LEU A 346 -7.15 -12.75 39.14
CA LEU A 346 -6.46 -12.11 38.01
C LEU A 346 -7.48 -11.76 36.93
N GLN A 347 -7.61 -10.47 36.64
CA GLN A 347 -8.47 -9.96 35.59
C GLN A 347 -7.59 -9.33 34.53
N TYR A 348 -7.67 -9.82 33.29
CA TYR A 348 -6.94 -9.28 32.15
C TYR A 348 -7.77 -9.45 30.87
N LEU A 349 -7.28 -8.94 29.75
CA LEU A 349 -7.91 -9.03 28.43
C LEU A 349 -8.29 -10.47 28.09
N ASN A 350 -9.59 -10.73 27.97
CA ASN A 350 -10.14 -12.04 27.74
C ASN A 350 -11.51 -11.96 27.05
N THR A 351 -11.62 -12.56 25.86
CA THR A 351 -12.87 -12.63 25.09
C THR A 351 -13.48 -14.02 25.08
N SER A 352 -13.04 -14.94 25.95
CA SER A 352 -13.58 -16.31 25.98
C SER A 352 -15.08 -16.38 26.32
N GLN A 353 -15.61 -15.36 27.00
CA GLN A 353 -17.01 -15.25 27.41
C GLN A 353 -17.73 -14.02 26.81
N SER A 354 -17.06 -13.26 25.95
CA SER A 354 -17.61 -12.07 25.30
C SER A 354 -17.50 -12.18 23.78
N HIS A 355 -18.08 -11.23 23.06
CA HIS A 355 -17.74 -11.08 21.65
C HIS A 355 -16.27 -10.67 21.50
N PRO A 356 -15.63 -10.96 20.34
CA PRO A 356 -14.30 -10.46 20.02
C PRO A 356 -14.24 -8.92 20.05
N TRP A 357 -13.03 -8.38 20.23
CA TRP A 357 -12.78 -6.96 19.98
C TRP A 357 -12.80 -6.73 18.46
N GLU A 358 -13.70 -5.87 17.98
CA GLU A 358 -13.89 -5.65 16.54
C GLU A 358 -13.13 -4.42 16.05
N LEU A 359 -12.28 -4.59 15.03
CA LEU A 359 -11.71 -3.46 14.30
C LEU A 359 -12.79 -2.83 13.41
N THR A 360 -13.19 -1.59 13.72
CA THR A 360 -14.27 -0.88 13.03
C THR A 360 -14.05 0.64 13.04
N TYR A 361 -14.75 1.36 12.17
CA TYR A 361 -14.57 2.79 11.98
C TYR A 361 -15.27 3.66 13.02
N ASN A 362 -16.25 3.13 13.74
CA ASN A 362 -17.13 3.91 14.62
C ASN A 362 -16.67 3.88 16.09
N THR A 363 -15.36 3.82 16.30
CA THR A 363 -14.81 3.68 17.65
C THR A 363 -13.66 4.66 17.84
N THR A 364 -13.48 5.12 19.07
CA THR A 364 -12.42 6.07 19.43
C THR A 364 -11.04 5.44 19.45
N GLU A 365 -11.00 4.10 19.48
CA GLU A 365 -9.82 3.25 19.53
C GLU A 365 -9.17 3.07 18.14
N VAL A 366 -9.88 3.39 17.04
CA VAL A 366 -9.37 3.23 15.68
C VAL A 366 -9.17 4.59 15.01
N THR A 367 -7.91 4.89 14.70
CA THR A 367 -7.52 6.02 13.85
C THR A 367 -7.72 5.65 12.39
N GLN A 368 -8.67 6.32 11.74
CA GLN A 368 -9.00 6.08 10.33
C GLN A 368 -7.87 6.55 9.39
N PRO A 369 -7.76 5.95 8.18
CA PRO A 369 -6.82 6.40 7.15
C PRO A 369 -6.93 7.89 6.84
N VAL A 370 -5.81 8.61 6.89
CA VAL A 370 -5.74 10.02 6.52
C VAL A 370 -5.31 10.15 5.06
N LEU A 371 -5.94 11.08 4.34
CA LEU A 371 -5.49 11.50 3.01
C LEU A 371 -4.66 12.77 3.13
N SER A 372 -3.35 12.68 2.88
CA SER A 372 -2.47 13.85 2.82
C SER A 372 -2.43 14.42 1.41
N ASN A 373 -2.32 15.75 1.29
CA ASN A 373 -2.18 16.38 -0.02
C ASN A 373 -0.74 16.21 -0.53
N ALA A 374 -0.62 15.93 -1.83
CA ALA A 374 0.67 15.84 -2.50
C ALA A 374 0.59 16.38 -3.94
N VAL A 375 1.75 16.70 -4.51
CA VAL A 375 1.89 17.08 -5.91
C VAL A 375 2.85 16.11 -6.57
N MET A 376 2.36 15.44 -7.63
CA MET A 376 3.18 14.62 -8.50
C MET A 376 3.62 15.46 -9.70
N GLU A 377 4.91 15.39 -10.04
CA GLU A 377 5.49 16.05 -11.21
C GLU A 377 6.21 15.03 -12.08
N VAL A 378 5.90 15.02 -13.38
CA VAL A 378 6.55 14.17 -14.37
C VAL A 378 7.21 15.08 -15.40
N LYS A 379 8.50 14.85 -15.67
CA LYS A 379 9.31 15.54 -16.68
C LYS A 379 9.90 14.53 -17.65
N ILE A 380 9.87 14.83 -18.94
CA ILE A 380 10.28 13.93 -20.04
C ILE A 380 11.11 14.69 -21.09
N TRP A 381 12.18 14.08 -21.62
CA TRP A 381 13.01 14.65 -22.70
C TRP A 381 13.80 13.61 -23.50
#